data_AF-X1RA38-F1
#
_entry.id   AF-X1RA38-F1
#
_cell.length_a   1.000
_cell.length_b   1.000
_cell.length_c   1.000
_cell.angle_alpha   90.00
_cell.angle_beta   90.00
_cell.angle_gamma   90.00
#
_symmetry.space_group_name_H-M   'P 1'
#
loop_
_entity.id
_entity.type
_entity.pdbx_description
1 polymer ?
#
loop_
_entity_poly.entity_id
_entity_poly.type
_entity_poly.pdbx_seq_one_letter_code
_entity_poly.pdbx_strand_id
1 'polypeptide(L)'
;MEKAAEALEFEEAVLLRDQIQAIDRVIEGQRIAATVSGEQDVIALARDKDQACVQVFFIRSGKLIGRESFVLQGTRSEEPGQIMTNFIKQFYASAPHIPPLLLLQHPMEDRTIIESWLQSKRGAKVHIRVPRQGNKKQLVGIVAENAQGRIL
;
A
#
# COMPACT_ATOMS: atom_id res chain seq x y z
N MET A 1 20.28 -35.60 16.54
CA MET A 1 20.78 -34.24 16.29
C MET A 1 20.63 -33.84 14.83
N GLU A 2 20.98 -34.69 13.86
CA GLU A 2 20.84 -34.39 12.41
C GLU A 2 19.47 -33.87 11.97
N LYS A 3 18.35 -34.49 12.40
CA LYS A 3 17.00 -34.02 12.04
C LYS A 3 16.63 -32.62 12.53
N ALA A 4 17.23 -32.14 13.62
CA ALA A 4 16.96 -30.79 14.13
C ALA A 4 17.83 -29.74 13.42
N ALA A 5 19.05 -30.14 12.99
CA ALA A 5 19.93 -29.29 12.20
C ALA A 5 19.38 -29.07 10.79
N GLU A 6 18.89 -30.11 10.11
CA GLU A 6 18.21 -29.98 8.82
C GLU A 6 16.98 -29.05 8.93
N ALA A 7 16.14 -29.22 9.96
CA ALA A 7 14.96 -28.39 10.14
C ALA A 7 15.29 -26.89 10.33
N LEU A 8 16.35 -26.58 11.07
CA LEU A 8 16.86 -25.20 11.25
C LEU A 8 17.42 -24.62 9.96
N GLU A 9 18.18 -25.40 9.18
CA GLU A 9 18.73 -24.96 7.89
C GLU A 9 17.62 -24.76 6.84
N PHE A 10 16.56 -25.58 6.85
CA PHE A 10 15.39 -25.38 5.99
C PHE A 10 14.61 -24.11 6.36
N GLU A 11 14.46 -23.79 7.65
CA GLU A 11 13.81 -22.55 8.10
C GLU A 11 14.64 -21.30 7.72
N GLU A 12 15.96 -21.33 7.93
CA GLU A 12 16.84 -20.22 7.54
C GLU A 12 16.85 -20.00 6.01
N ALA A 13 16.85 -21.08 5.23
CA ALA A 13 16.82 -20.99 3.77
C ALA A 13 15.49 -20.41 3.24
N VAL A 14 14.37 -20.73 3.89
CA VAL A 14 13.06 -20.13 3.57
C VAL A 14 13.08 -18.63 3.88
N LEU A 15 13.62 -18.23 5.04
CA LEU A 15 13.77 -16.84 5.44
C LEU A 15 14.62 -16.01 4.46
N LEU A 16 15.79 -16.53 4.07
CA LEU A 16 16.68 -15.88 3.10
C LEU A 16 16.04 -15.75 1.71
N ARG A 17 15.34 -16.80 1.26
CA ARG A 17 14.61 -16.78 -0.01
C ARG A 17 13.51 -15.73 0.01
N ASP A 18 12.75 -15.64 1.09
CA ASP A 18 11.66 -14.67 1.22
C ASP A 18 12.18 -13.23 1.25
N GLN A 19 13.34 -12.99 1.90
CA GLN A 19 14.00 -11.69 1.89
C GLN A 19 14.46 -11.27 0.49
N ILE A 20 15.05 -12.18 -0.29
CA ILE A 20 15.47 -11.89 -1.67
C ILE A 20 14.25 -11.59 -2.54
N GLN A 21 13.18 -12.39 -2.43
CA GLN A 21 11.95 -12.14 -3.17
C GLN A 21 11.32 -10.79 -2.82
N ALA A 22 11.35 -10.37 -1.55
CA ALA A 22 10.85 -9.07 -1.13
C ALA A 22 11.64 -7.91 -1.77
N ILE A 23 12.97 -8.04 -1.87
CA ILE A 23 13.82 -7.04 -2.55
C ILE A 23 13.48 -6.95 -4.05
N ASP A 24 13.39 -8.09 -4.73
CA ASP A 24 13.07 -8.14 -6.17
C ASP A 24 11.70 -7.51 -6.47
N ARG A 25 10.69 -7.77 -5.63
CA ARG A 25 9.35 -7.17 -5.73
C ARG A 25 9.37 -5.65 -5.55
N VAL A 26 10.23 -5.12 -4.66
CA VAL A 26 10.40 -3.68 -4.47
C VAL A 26 11.02 -3.04 -5.72
N ILE A 27 12.05 -3.67 -6.30
CA ILE A 27 12.69 -3.19 -7.53
C ILE A 27 11.71 -3.22 -8.70
N GLU A 28 10.92 -4.29 -8.82
CA GLU A 28 9.85 -4.41 -9.81
C GLU A 28 8.80 -3.31 -9.62
N GLY A 29 8.47 -2.97 -8.37
CA GLY A 29 7.64 -1.81 -8.00
C GLY A 29 8.09 -0.50 -8.60
N GLN A 30 9.37 -0.19 -8.46
CA GLN A 30 9.95 1.03 -8.99
C GLN A 30 9.92 1.06 -10.52
N ARG A 31 10.17 -0.08 -11.18
CA ARG A 31 10.07 -0.20 -12.64
C ARG A 31 8.64 -0.03 -13.13
N ILE A 32 7.68 -0.66 -12.46
CA ILE A 32 6.26 -0.53 -12.82
C ILE A 32 5.79 0.90 -12.60
N ALA A 33 6.18 1.54 -11.50
CA ALA A 33 5.89 2.96 -11.26
C ALA A 33 6.37 3.85 -12.42
N ALA A 34 7.57 3.59 -12.98
CA ALA A 34 8.11 4.28 -14.15
C ALA A 34 7.23 4.18 -15.40
N THR A 35 6.45 3.11 -15.54
CA THR A 35 5.51 2.94 -16.67
C THR A 35 4.16 3.62 -16.44
N VAL A 36 3.85 3.99 -15.20
CA VAL A 36 2.60 4.67 -14.89
C VAL A 36 2.81 6.19 -14.98
N SER A 37 2.20 6.82 -15.98
CA SER A 37 2.30 8.27 -16.16
C SER A 37 1.46 9.04 -15.14
N GLY A 38 1.94 10.23 -14.77
CA GLY A 38 1.19 11.22 -13.99
C GLY A 38 1.52 11.21 -12.50
N GLU A 39 0.63 11.82 -11.73
CA GLU A 39 0.73 11.93 -10.28
C GLU A 39 -0.35 11.08 -9.61
N GLN A 40 0.07 10.20 -8.71
CA GLN A 40 -0.84 9.35 -7.97
C GLN A 40 -0.23 8.90 -6.65
N ASP A 41 -1.08 8.68 -5.67
CA ASP A 41 -0.70 7.96 -4.46
C ASP A 41 -1.30 6.56 -4.53
N VAL A 42 -0.51 5.56 -4.16
CA VAL A 42 -0.94 4.16 -4.15
C VAL A 42 -0.93 3.67 -2.72
N ILE A 43 -2.08 3.20 -2.26
CA ILE A 43 -2.35 2.88 -0.86
C ILE A 43 -2.83 1.43 -0.79
N ALA A 44 -2.14 0.66 0.02
CA ALA A 44 -2.51 -0.72 0.33
C ALA A 44 -2.28 -1.00 1.82
N LEU A 45 -2.91 -2.05 2.32
CA LEU A 45 -2.78 -2.49 3.69
C LEU A 45 -2.47 -3.98 3.77
N ALA A 46 -1.77 -4.35 4.83
CA ALA A 46 -1.60 -5.71 5.29
C ALA A 46 -2.14 -5.82 6.72
N ARG A 47 -2.60 -7.01 7.11
CA ARG A 47 -3.17 -7.25 8.43
C ARG A 47 -2.42 -8.40 9.09
N ASP A 48 -2.11 -8.23 10.37
CA ASP A 48 -1.72 -9.34 11.25
C ASP A 48 -2.44 -9.20 12.59
N LYS A 49 -3.18 -10.24 12.98
CA LYS A 49 -3.95 -10.33 14.24
C LYS A 49 -4.80 -9.07 14.53
N ASP A 50 -4.31 -8.18 15.40
CA ASP A 50 -5.00 -6.97 15.86
C ASP A 50 -4.37 -5.67 15.32
N GLN A 51 -3.49 -5.81 14.32
CA GLN A 51 -2.80 -4.69 13.69
C GLN A 51 -3.05 -4.69 12.18
N ALA A 52 -2.98 -3.50 11.61
CA ALA A 52 -2.94 -3.30 10.16
C ALA A 52 -1.81 -2.34 9.83
N CYS A 53 -0.96 -2.71 8.87
CA CYS A 53 0.05 -1.82 8.33
C CYS A 53 -0.49 -1.25 7.03
N VAL A 54 -0.65 0.06 6.95
CA VAL A 54 -0.98 0.78 5.73
C VAL A 54 0.30 1.34 5.13
N GLN A 55 0.53 1.04 3.85
CA GLN A 55 1.66 1.54 3.08
C GLN A 55 1.15 2.51 2.02
N VAL A 56 1.79 3.67 1.93
CA VAL A 56 1.53 4.70 0.91
C VAL A 56 2.78 4.89 0.06
N PHE A 57 2.63 4.81 -1.26
CA PHE A 57 3.66 5.15 -2.23
C PHE A 57 3.27 6.44 -2.94
N PHE A 58 4.16 7.43 -2.96
CA PHE A 58 3.95 8.71 -3.63
C PHE A 58 4.61 8.68 -5.01
N ILE A 59 3.81 8.73 -6.06
CA ILE A 59 4.30 8.73 -7.45
C ILE A 59 4.04 10.08 -8.08
N ARG A 60 5.10 10.72 -8.61
CA ARG A 60 5.02 11.99 -9.32
C ARG A 60 5.80 11.88 -10.62
N SER A 61 5.21 12.35 -11.72
CA SER A 61 5.80 12.22 -13.06
C SER A 61 6.26 10.79 -13.37
N GLY A 62 5.49 9.79 -12.94
CA GLY A 62 5.83 8.37 -13.06
C GLY A 62 7.03 7.89 -12.24
N LYS A 63 7.57 8.68 -11.32
CA LYS A 63 8.66 8.23 -10.44
C LYS A 63 8.13 8.07 -9.02
N LEU A 64 8.57 7.01 -8.33
CA LEU A 64 8.36 6.86 -6.90
C LEU A 64 9.24 7.88 -6.19
N ILE A 65 8.64 8.91 -5.60
CA ILE A 65 9.36 9.98 -4.90
C ILE A 65 9.45 9.76 -3.39
N GLY A 66 8.66 8.83 -2.85
CA GLY A 66 8.65 8.52 -1.43
C GLY A 66 7.71 7.38 -1.08
N ARG A 67 7.88 6.85 0.14
CA ARG A 67 7.02 5.83 0.72
C ARG A 67 6.90 6.02 2.22
N GLU A 68 5.70 5.84 2.75
CA GLU A 68 5.40 5.94 4.18
C GLU A 68 4.59 4.74 4.65
N SER A 69 4.84 4.29 5.88
CA SER A 69 4.10 3.19 6.51
C SER A 69 3.50 3.62 7.82
N PHE A 70 2.28 3.17 8.08
CA PHE A 70 1.54 3.47 9.29
C PHE A 70 1.02 2.16 9.89
N VAL A 71 1.38 1.90 11.14
CA VAL A 71 0.82 0.77 11.88
C VAL A 71 -0.38 1.25 12.67
N LEU A 72 -1.53 0.65 12.40
CA LEU A 72 -2.80 0.88 13.08
C LEU A 72 -3.04 -0.29 14.03
N GLN A 73 -3.48 0.01 15.25
CA GLN A 73 -3.84 -1.00 16.27
C GLN A 73 -5.36 -1.07 16.43
N GLY A 74 -5.87 -2.19 16.95
CA GLY A 74 -7.30 -2.38 17.24
C GLY A 74 -8.15 -2.65 16.00
N THR A 75 -7.52 -3.01 14.87
CA THR A 75 -8.21 -3.19 13.58
C THR A 75 -8.77 -4.59 13.38
N ARG A 76 -8.77 -5.46 14.41
CA ARG A 76 -9.20 -6.85 14.29
C ARG A 76 -10.63 -7.02 13.77
N SER A 77 -11.54 -6.16 14.23
CA SER A 77 -12.97 -6.22 13.89
C SER A 77 -13.35 -5.30 12.72
N GLU A 78 -12.41 -4.54 12.17
CA GLU A 78 -12.70 -3.63 11.05
C GLU A 78 -12.51 -4.33 9.70
N GLU A 79 -13.47 -4.08 8.80
CA GLU A 79 -13.34 -4.48 7.40
C GLU A 79 -12.25 -3.63 6.71
N PRO A 80 -11.48 -4.19 5.75
CA PRO A 80 -10.42 -3.47 5.06
C PRO A 80 -10.87 -2.13 4.43
N GLY A 81 -12.13 -2.07 3.97
CA GLY A 81 -12.71 -0.84 3.42
C GLY A 81 -12.93 0.25 4.47
N GLN A 82 -13.30 -0.12 5.71
CA GLN A 82 -13.44 0.81 6.82
C GLN A 82 -12.07 1.36 7.24
N ILE A 83 -11.07 0.48 7.36
CA ILE A 83 -9.68 0.87 7.68
C ILE A 83 -9.16 1.86 6.63
N MET A 84 -9.34 1.53 5.34
CA MET A 84 -8.96 2.40 4.22
C MET A 84 -9.65 3.77 4.29
N THR A 85 -10.94 3.78 4.63
CA THR A 85 -11.75 4.99 4.76
C THR A 85 -11.23 5.89 5.88
N ASN A 86 -11.04 5.32 7.07
CA ASN A 86 -10.55 6.03 8.25
C ASN A 86 -9.13 6.56 8.03
N PHE A 87 -8.25 5.73 7.45
CA PHE A 87 -6.88 6.10 7.13
C PHE A 87 -6.84 7.28 6.15
N ILE A 88 -7.57 7.23 5.03
CA ILE A 88 -7.57 8.30 4.03
C ILE A 88 -8.08 9.62 4.62
N LYS A 89 -9.16 9.58 5.41
CA LYS A 89 -9.69 10.76 6.11
C LYS A 89 -8.63 11.39 7.02
N GLN A 90 -7.96 10.58 7.84
CA GLN A 90 -6.95 11.08 8.79
C GLN A 90 -5.67 11.57 8.08
N PHE A 91 -5.15 10.77 7.16
CA PHE A 91 -3.91 11.07 6.44
C PHE A 91 -4.03 12.37 5.63
N TYR A 92 -5.08 12.50 4.81
CA TYR A 92 -5.27 13.72 4.00
C TYR A 92 -5.89 14.89 4.76
N ALA A 93 -6.23 14.74 6.05
CA ALA A 93 -6.60 15.88 6.89
C ALA A 93 -5.41 16.80 7.18
N SER A 94 -4.18 16.27 7.20
CA SER A 94 -2.95 17.03 7.41
C SER A 94 -1.94 16.95 6.26
N ALA A 95 -2.15 16.06 5.27
CA ALA A 95 -1.23 15.94 4.14
C ALA A 95 -1.05 17.27 3.39
N PRO A 96 0.20 17.69 3.12
CA PRO A 96 0.48 18.95 2.41
C PRO A 96 0.14 18.88 0.92
N HIS A 97 0.04 17.68 0.35
CA HIS A 97 -0.20 17.47 -1.07
C HIS A 97 -1.24 16.38 -1.31
N ILE A 98 -2.20 16.63 -2.19
CA ILE A 98 -3.22 15.66 -2.64
C ILE A 98 -3.03 15.44 -4.14
N PRO A 99 -2.77 14.21 -4.61
CA PRO A 99 -2.62 13.91 -6.03
C PRO A 99 -3.98 13.91 -6.77
N PRO A 100 -3.99 13.97 -8.12
CA PRO A 100 -5.22 13.82 -8.91
C PRO A 100 -5.83 12.42 -8.87
N LEU A 101 -5.06 11.42 -8.45
CA LEU A 101 -5.47 10.03 -8.45
C LEU A 101 -4.96 9.31 -7.20
N LEU A 102 -5.87 8.65 -6.49
CA LEU A 102 -5.56 7.70 -5.43
C LEU A 102 -5.89 6.30 -5.94
N LEU A 103 -4.95 5.37 -5.85
CA LEU A 103 -5.13 3.96 -6.16
C LEU A 103 -5.19 3.16 -4.88
N LEU A 104 -6.30 2.47 -4.65
CA LEU A 104 -6.54 1.71 -3.42
C LEU A 104 -6.55 0.21 -3.69
N GLN A 105 -6.07 -0.58 -2.73
CA GLN A 105 -6.19 -2.04 -2.74
C GLN A 105 -7.63 -2.52 -2.55
N HIS A 106 -8.37 -1.86 -1.66
CA HIS A 106 -9.74 -2.19 -1.30
C HIS A 106 -10.69 -1.03 -1.60
N PRO A 107 -11.96 -1.30 -1.93
CA PRO A 107 -12.96 -0.25 -1.99
C PRO A 107 -13.12 0.41 -0.62
N MET A 108 -13.50 1.68 -0.64
CA MET A 108 -13.75 2.47 0.56
C MET A 108 -15.21 2.89 0.60
N GLU A 109 -15.69 3.19 1.80
CA GLU A 109 -17.03 3.73 2.03
C GLU A 109 -17.07 5.21 1.65
N ASP A 110 -18.26 5.71 1.32
CA ASP A 110 -18.50 7.12 1.03
C ASP A 110 -17.53 7.74 0.00
N ARG A 111 -17.06 6.93 -0.95
CA ARG A 111 -16.05 7.33 -1.94
C ARG A 111 -16.36 8.69 -2.59
N THR A 112 -17.61 8.93 -2.98
CA THR A 112 -18.03 10.18 -3.62
C THR A 112 -17.89 11.39 -2.69
N ILE A 113 -18.22 11.23 -1.41
CA ILE A 113 -18.09 12.29 -0.39
C ILE A 113 -16.61 12.61 -0.17
N ILE A 114 -15.77 11.57 -0.08
CA ILE A 114 -14.34 11.72 0.15
C ILE A 114 -13.64 12.31 -1.08
N GLU A 115 -14.00 11.88 -2.29
CA GLU A 115 -13.53 12.50 -3.53
C GLU A 115 -13.86 14.01 -3.55
N SER A 116 -15.09 14.39 -3.20
CA SER A 116 -15.51 15.80 -3.14
C SER A 116 -14.72 16.61 -2.09
N TRP A 117 -14.53 16.04 -0.90
CA TRP A 117 -13.74 16.66 0.16
C TRP A 117 -12.28 16.87 -0.26
N LEU A 118 -11.63 15.86 -0.85
CA LEU A 118 -10.27 15.96 -1.38
C LEU A 118 -10.17 16.98 -2.53
N GLN A 119 -11.19 17.05 -3.39
CA GLN A 119 -11.26 18.03 -4.48
C GLN A 119 -11.31 19.46 -3.94
N SER A 120 -12.15 19.72 -2.94
CA SER A 120 -12.26 21.03 -2.29
C SER A 120 -10.92 21.44 -1.68
N LYS A 121 -10.25 20.51 -0.98
CA LYS A 121 -8.96 20.77 -0.35
C LYS A 121 -7.82 20.98 -1.35
N ARG A 122 -7.84 20.27 -2.48
CA ARG A 122 -6.85 20.38 -3.55
C ARG A 122 -7.08 21.59 -4.47
N GLY A 123 -8.33 22.02 -4.65
CA GLY A 123 -8.74 23.01 -5.65
C GLY A 123 -8.84 22.45 -7.08
N ALA A 124 -8.77 21.12 -7.26
CA ALA A 124 -8.81 20.46 -8.57
C ALA A 124 -9.39 19.04 -8.48
N LYS A 125 -9.80 18.46 -9.62
CA LYS A 125 -10.39 17.11 -9.66
C LYS A 125 -9.46 16.05 -9.05
N VAL A 126 -10.01 15.22 -8.18
CA VAL A 126 -9.38 14.06 -7.53
C VAL A 126 -10.25 12.85 -7.79
N HIS A 127 -9.63 11.74 -8.19
CA HIS A 127 -10.30 10.47 -8.39
C HIS A 127 -9.70 9.43 -7.45
N ILE A 128 -10.55 8.57 -6.91
CA ILE A 128 -10.16 7.39 -6.15
C ILE A 128 -10.49 6.17 -7.00
N ARG A 129 -9.59 5.21 -7.16
CA ARG A 129 -9.83 4.02 -7.99
C ARG A 129 -9.30 2.77 -7.32
N VAL A 130 -10.00 1.66 -7.52
CA VAL A 130 -9.56 0.30 -7.14
C VAL A 130 -9.26 -0.45 -8.43
N PRO A 131 -8.01 -0.45 -8.90
CA PRO A 131 -7.67 -1.12 -10.16
C PRO A 131 -7.87 -2.64 -10.00
N ARG A 132 -8.40 -3.28 -11.06
CA ARG A 132 -8.63 -4.74 -11.09
C ARG A 132 -7.66 -5.49 -11.99
N GLN A 133 -7.02 -4.83 -12.94
CA GLN A 133 -6.09 -5.42 -13.91
C GLN A 133 -5.04 -4.40 -14.41
N GLY A 134 -3.99 -4.89 -15.08
CA GLY A 134 -2.91 -4.11 -15.68
C GLY A 134 -1.92 -3.50 -14.68
N ASN A 135 -1.05 -2.61 -15.16
CA ASN A 135 0.09 -2.07 -14.40
C ASN A 135 -0.33 -1.41 -13.08
N LYS A 136 -1.49 -0.74 -13.04
CA LYS A 136 -2.02 -0.11 -11.80
C LYS A 136 -2.38 -1.16 -10.74
N LYS A 137 -2.92 -2.32 -11.14
CA LYS A 137 -3.22 -3.41 -10.21
C LYS A 137 -1.94 -4.07 -9.70
N GLN A 138 -0.96 -4.29 -10.57
CA GLN A 138 0.35 -4.82 -10.18
C GLN A 138 1.04 -3.88 -9.18
N LEU A 139 1.01 -2.58 -9.45
CA LEU A 139 1.56 -1.56 -8.55
C LEU A 139 0.91 -1.59 -7.16
N VAL A 140 -0.43 -1.68 -7.09
CA VAL A 140 -1.15 -1.88 -5.81
C VAL A 140 -0.71 -3.16 -5.11
N GLY A 141 -0.47 -4.24 -5.85
CA GLY A 141 0.04 -5.51 -5.29
C GLY A 141 1.39 -5.35 -4.61
N ILE A 142 2.34 -4.64 -5.26
CA ILE A 142 3.67 -4.38 -4.69
C ILE A 142 3.59 -3.55 -3.39
N VAL A 143 2.69 -2.56 -3.36
CA VAL A 143 2.47 -1.77 -2.14
C VAL A 143 1.88 -2.64 -1.02
N ALA A 144 0.98 -3.57 -1.35
CA ALA A 144 0.41 -4.51 -0.38
C ALA A 144 1.48 -5.47 0.19
N GLU A 145 2.38 -5.97 -0.66
CA GLU A 145 3.48 -6.83 -0.23
C GLU A 145 4.49 -6.08 0.64
N ASN A 146 4.78 -4.82 0.33
CA ASN A 146 5.59 -3.95 1.19
C ASN A 146 4.91 -3.73 2.56
N ALA A 147 3.59 -3.58 2.59
CA ALA A 147 2.85 -3.49 3.84
C ALA A 147 2.97 -4.80 4.64
N GLN A 148 2.89 -5.96 3.97
CA GLN A 148 3.03 -7.28 4.62
C GLN A 148 4.40 -7.44 5.25
N GLY A 149 5.47 -7.05 4.56
CA GLY A 149 6.83 -7.12 5.11
C GLY A 149 7.11 -6.16 6.27
N ARG A 150 6.21 -5.21 6.58
CA ARG A 150 6.36 -4.28 7.71
C ARG A 150 5.53 -4.63 8.94
N ILE A 151 4.60 -5.59 8.81
CA ILE A 151 3.76 -6.03 9.92
C ILE A 151 4.18 -7.38 10.51
N LEU A 152 5.08 -8.10 9.83
CA LEU A 152 5.76 -9.30 10.31
C LEU A 152 6.99 -8.93 11.14
#